data_AF-A0A257EVL4-F1
#
_entry.id   AF-A0A257EVL4-F1
#
_cell.length_a   1.000
_cell.length_b   1.000
_cell.length_c   1.000
_cell.angle_alpha   90.00
_cell.angle_beta   90.00
_cell.angle_gamma   90.00
#
_symmetry.space_group_name_H-M   'P 1'
#
loop_
_entity.id
_entity.type
_entity.pdbx_description
1 polymer ?
#
loop_
_entity_poly.entity_id
_entity_poly.type
_entity_poly.pdbx_seq_one_letter_code
_entity_poly.pdbx_strand_id
1 'polypeptide(L)'
;MRESQPMDTDHPVVSLYDSLIAVGWEKYNFGYAGPYPPYLTVGMMITLDGPKLAFTSFIRDRILLRTKVSVEHHLRNFQFIRILPEACEDVFGRAWAHETGFPVNTWLRLRPVTFQKHMFTQFFVWRSDPGEIIQVPIDLFSICKKIELKGPVSS
;
A
#
# COMPACT_ATOMS: atom_id res chain seq x y z
N MET A 1 -29.95 13.15 2.02
CA MET A 1 -28.92 12.77 1.04
C MET A 1 -27.76 13.74 1.22
N ARG A 2 -26.62 13.31 1.77
CA ARG A 2 -25.42 14.16 1.83
C ARG A 2 -24.65 13.92 0.56
N GLU A 3 -24.47 14.98 -0.23
CA GLU A 3 -23.58 15.01 -1.38
C GLU A 3 -22.20 14.50 -0.96
N SER A 4 -21.75 13.45 -1.65
CA SER A 4 -20.36 13.02 -1.68
C SER A 4 -19.53 14.27 -2.03
N GLN A 5 -18.72 14.77 -1.09
CA GLN A 5 -17.79 15.86 -1.40
C GLN A 5 -17.01 15.47 -2.67
N PRO A 6 -16.92 16.35 -3.69
CA PRO A 6 -16.08 16.08 -4.83
C PRO A 6 -14.65 15.94 -4.33
N MET A 7 -14.08 14.76 -4.57
CA MET A 7 -12.74 14.43 -4.13
C MET A 7 -11.75 15.28 -4.92
N ASP A 8 -11.23 16.34 -4.29
CA ASP A 8 -10.29 17.35 -4.81
C ASP A 8 -9.39 16.80 -5.92
N THR A 9 -9.66 17.15 -7.19
CA THR A 9 -9.04 16.56 -8.38
C THR A 9 -7.62 17.03 -8.66
N ASP A 10 -7.10 17.98 -7.88
CA ASP A 10 -5.84 18.68 -8.22
C ASP A 10 -4.56 17.94 -7.85
N HIS A 11 -4.63 16.85 -7.08
CA HIS A 11 -3.45 16.08 -6.74
C HIS A 11 -3.12 14.98 -7.74
N PRO A 12 -1.85 14.85 -8.18
CA PRO A 12 -1.45 13.81 -9.11
C PRO A 12 -1.68 12.44 -8.49
N VAL A 13 -2.24 11.53 -9.30
CA VAL A 13 -2.37 10.11 -8.96
C VAL A 13 -1.10 9.42 -9.41
N VAL A 14 -0.47 8.68 -8.50
CA VAL A 14 0.73 7.88 -8.80
C VAL A 14 0.48 6.43 -8.40
N SER A 15 1.05 5.49 -9.13
CA SER A 15 1.03 4.10 -8.67
C SER A 15 1.97 3.92 -7.47
N LEU A 16 1.70 2.94 -6.60
CA LEU A 16 2.64 2.58 -5.52
C LEU A 16 4.00 2.20 -6.12
N TYR A 17 4.02 1.52 -7.26
CA TYR A 17 5.24 1.24 -8.02
C TYR A 17 6.04 2.52 -8.35
N ASP A 18 5.40 3.51 -9.01
CA ASP A 18 6.09 4.74 -9.42
C ASP A 18 6.56 5.56 -8.21
N SER A 19 5.76 5.57 -7.14
CA SER A 19 6.14 6.21 -5.88
C SER A 19 7.37 5.56 -5.24
N LEU A 20 7.51 4.24 -5.30
CA LEU A 20 8.67 3.52 -4.77
C LEU A 20 9.90 3.77 -5.62
N ILE A 21 9.75 3.81 -6.96
CA ILE A 21 10.84 4.19 -7.88
C ILE A 21 11.36 5.60 -7.55
N ALA A 22 10.45 6.55 -7.27
CA ALA A 22 10.81 7.92 -6.91
C ALA A 22 11.64 8.03 -5.62
N VAL A 23 11.53 7.07 -4.69
CA VAL A 23 12.33 7.01 -3.45
C VAL A 23 13.52 6.04 -3.55
N GLY A 24 13.99 5.78 -4.77
CA GLY A 24 15.22 5.03 -5.04
C GLY A 24 15.03 3.52 -5.10
N TRP A 25 13.83 3.03 -5.39
CA TRP A 25 13.68 1.67 -5.92
C TRP A 25 14.02 1.65 -7.41
N GLU A 26 14.48 0.50 -7.88
CA GLU A 26 14.78 0.28 -9.28
C GLU A 26 13.82 -0.78 -9.84
N LYS A 27 13.59 -0.74 -11.16
CA LYS A 27 12.60 -1.63 -11.82
C LYS A 27 12.87 -3.11 -11.52
N TYR A 28 14.14 -3.51 -11.46
CA TYR A 28 14.52 -4.89 -11.16
C TYR A 28 14.13 -5.33 -9.74
N ASN A 29 13.88 -4.43 -8.80
CA ASN A 29 13.41 -4.80 -7.46
C ASN A 29 12.01 -5.42 -7.48
N PHE A 30 11.28 -5.23 -8.57
CA PHE A 30 9.93 -5.77 -8.80
C PHE A 30 9.95 -6.98 -9.75
N GLY A 31 11.11 -7.41 -10.23
CA GLY A 31 11.27 -8.52 -11.19
C GLY A 31 11.58 -8.06 -12.63
N TYR A 32 12.16 -8.98 -13.42
CA TYR A 32 12.57 -8.73 -14.81
C TYR A 32 11.42 -8.84 -15.82
N ALA A 33 10.37 -9.60 -15.49
CA ALA A 33 9.20 -9.81 -16.36
C ALA A 33 8.13 -8.69 -16.26
N GLY A 34 8.44 -7.61 -15.53
CA GLY A 34 7.46 -6.60 -15.15
C GLY A 34 6.99 -6.77 -13.70
N PRO A 35 6.02 -5.96 -13.24
CA PRO A 35 5.63 -5.82 -11.83
C PRO A 35 4.94 -7.04 -11.19
N TYR A 36 4.90 -8.17 -11.90
CA TYR A 36 4.45 -9.46 -11.41
C TYR A 36 5.48 -10.47 -11.91
N PRO A 37 6.29 -11.10 -11.05
CA PRO A 37 5.91 -11.88 -9.86
C PRO A 37 6.74 -11.50 -8.58
N PRO A 38 6.78 -12.30 -7.48
CA PRO A 38 6.49 -11.91 -6.08
C PRO A 38 7.60 -11.15 -5.33
N TYR A 39 8.32 -10.23 -5.98
CA TYR A 39 9.53 -9.67 -5.38
C TYR A 39 9.25 -8.54 -4.41
N LEU A 40 8.21 -7.73 -4.60
CA LEU A 40 7.78 -6.79 -3.56
C LEU A 40 6.97 -7.55 -2.51
N THR A 41 7.49 -7.55 -1.29
CA THR A 41 6.80 -8.05 -0.11
C THR A 41 6.74 -6.95 0.94
N VAL A 42 5.91 -7.13 1.95
CA VAL A 42 6.00 -6.34 3.16
C VAL A 42 6.57 -7.23 4.25
N GLY A 43 7.74 -6.86 4.75
CA GLY A 43 8.42 -7.54 5.84
C GLY A 43 8.57 -6.65 7.07
N MET A 44 9.27 -7.17 8.08
CA MET A 44 9.68 -6.37 9.23
C MET A 44 11.10 -5.82 9.05
N MET A 45 11.31 -4.59 9.51
CA MET A 45 12.62 -4.00 9.76
C MET A 45 12.75 -3.67 11.25
N ILE A 46 13.94 -3.87 11.82
CA ILE A 46 14.23 -3.49 13.20
C ILE A 46 14.85 -2.09 13.17
N THR A 47 14.30 -1.17 13.93
CA THR A 47 14.82 0.21 14.10
C THR A 47 15.11 0.48 15.57
N LEU A 48 15.77 1.60 15.87
CA LEU A 48 15.99 2.04 17.27
C LEU A 48 14.66 2.26 18.01
N ASP A 49 13.59 2.62 17.30
CA ASP A 49 12.24 2.80 17.85
C ASP A 49 11.44 1.49 17.93
N GLY A 50 12.06 0.35 17.62
CA GLY A 50 11.42 -0.96 17.58
C GLY A 50 11.11 -1.47 16.15
N PRO A 51 10.36 -2.58 16.04
CA PRO A 51 10.02 -3.18 14.75
C PRO A 51 9.04 -2.31 13.96
N LYS A 52 9.31 -2.12 12.66
CA LYS A 52 8.45 -1.38 11.73
C LYS A 52 8.17 -2.22 10.47
N LEU A 53 7.03 -2.01 9.84
CA LEU A 53 6.72 -2.62 8.54
C LEU A 53 7.52 -1.91 7.44
N ALA A 54 8.05 -2.70 6.52
CA ALA A 54 8.89 -2.19 5.45
C ALA A 54 8.56 -2.89 4.14
N PHE A 55 8.56 -2.12 3.05
CA PHE A 55 8.64 -2.67 1.71
C PHE A 55 10.00 -3.37 1.57
N THR A 56 9.94 -4.64 1.20
CA THR A 56 11.09 -5.52 1.04
C THR A 56 11.12 -6.08 -0.36
N SER A 57 12.33 -6.30 -0.87
CA SER A 57 12.53 -7.03 -2.12
C SER A 57 13.72 -7.96 -2.01
N PHE A 58 13.54 -9.21 -2.44
CA PHE A 58 14.60 -10.22 -2.41
C PHE A 58 15.88 -9.76 -3.13
N ILE A 59 15.74 -8.94 -4.18
CA ILE A 59 16.88 -8.43 -4.95
C ILE A 59 17.50 -7.21 -4.25
N ARG A 60 16.69 -6.33 -3.66
CA ARG A 60 17.16 -5.14 -2.92
C ARG A 60 17.87 -5.52 -1.62
N ASP A 61 17.28 -6.46 -0.89
CA ASP A 61 17.59 -6.75 0.52
C ASP A 61 18.59 -7.91 0.69
N ARG A 62 19.04 -8.51 -0.43
CA ARG A 62 20.14 -9.50 -0.41
C ARG A 62 21.47 -8.90 0.03
N ILE A 63 21.62 -7.58 -0.09
CA ILE A 63 22.82 -6.85 0.31
C ILE A 63 22.55 -6.28 1.70
N LEU A 64 23.32 -6.75 2.70
CA LEU A 64 23.22 -6.45 4.14
C LEU A 64 23.14 -4.96 4.53
N LEU A 65 23.31 -4.04 3.58
CA LEU A 65 23.44 -2.59 3.79
C LEU A 65 22.40 -1.74 3.05
N ARG A 66 21.48 -2.32 2.25
CA ARG A 66 20.46 -1.53 1.55
C ARG A 66 19.19 -1.37 2.38
N THR A 67 18.73 -0.12 2.45
CA THR A 67 17.65 0.36 3.31
C THR A 67 16.30 -0.17 2.85
N LYS A 68 15.64 -0.92 3.75
CA LYS A 68 14.21 -1.17 3.69
C LYS A 68 13.46 0.16 3.78
N VAL A 69 12.42 0.34 2.97
CA VAL A 69 11.59 1.55 3.02
C VAL A 69 10.45 1.27 3.99
N SER A 70 10.38 2.02 5.10
CA SER A 70 9.26 1.91 6.04
C SER A 70 7.94 2.21 5.31
N VAL A 71 6.99 1.28 5.38
CA VAL A 71 5.68 1.43 4.73
C VAL A 71 4.96 2.64 5.29
N GLU A 72 4.99 2.79 6.61
CA GLU A 72 4.38 3.94 7.28
C GLU A 72 5.04 5.25 6.84
N HIS A 73 6.37 5.32 6.83
CA HIS A 73 7.08 6.53 6.44
C HIS A 73 6.81 6.90 4.97
N HIS A 74 6.76 5.90 4.09
CA HIS A 74 6.45 6.10 2.68
C HIS A 74 5.02 6.60 2.47
N LEU A 75 4.05 5.90 3.06
CA LEU A 75 2.63 6.22 2.92
C LEU A 75 2.24 7.53 3.60
N ARG A 76 3.00 8.00 4.60
CA ARG A 76 2.81 9.32 5.21
C ARG A 76 2.93 10.47 4.22
N ASN A 77 3.54 10.29 3.05
CA ASN A 77 3.60 11.34 2.03
C ASN A 77 2.27 11.47 1.25
N PHE A 78 1.34 10.53 1.44
CA PHE A 78 0.09 10.43 0.70
C PHE A 78 -1.12 10.54 1.61
N GLN A 79 -2.20 11.11 1.10
CA GLN A 79 -3.45 11.27 1.85
C GLN A 79 -4.45 10.16 1.55
N PHE A 80 -4.44 9.63 0.34
CA PHE A 80 -5.38 8.60 -0.09
C PHE A 80 -4.70 7.45 -0.80
N ILE A 81 -5.34 6.29 -0.71
CA ILE A 81 -4.99 5.06 -1.42
C ILE A 81 -6.24 4.50 -2.08
N ARG A 82 -6.10 4.02 -3.32
CA ARG A 82 -7.14 3.27 -4.02
C ARG A 82 -6.55 1.95 -4.49
N ILE A 83 -7.28 0.87 -4.28
CA ILE A 83 -6.91 -0.46 -4.73
C ILE A 83 -7.82 -0.82 -5.90
N LEU A 84 -7.24 -1.06 -7.07
CA LEU A 84 -8.01 -1.42 -8.24
C LEU A 84 -8.54 -2.86 -8.10
N PRO A 85 -9.72 -3.20 -8.67
CA PRO A 85 -10.31 -4.53 -8.55
C PRO A 85 -9.37 -5.65 -8.99
N GLU A 86 -8.60 -5.39 -10.04
CA GLU A 86 -7.69 -6.36 -10.62
C GLU A 86 -6.50 -6.68 -9.70
N ALA A 87 -6.26 -5.89 -8.64
CA ALA A 87 -5.31 -6.24 -7.58
C ALA A 87 -5.85 -7.39 -6.72
N CYS A 88 -7.13 -7.30 -6.34
CA CYS A 88 -7.80 -8.33 -5.55
C CYS A 88 -8.00 -9.60 -6.36
N GLU A 89 -8.35 -9.49 -7.64
CA GLU A 89 -8.51 -10.65 -8.52
C GLU A 89 -7.21 -11.45 -8.67
N ASP A 90 -6.07 -10.76 -8.81
CA ASP A 90 -4.78 -11.44 -8.97
C ASP A 90 -4.32 -12.16 -7.71
N VAL A 91 -4.62 -11.61 -6.52
CA VAL A 91 -4.14 -12.15 -5.23
C VAL A 91 -5.09 -13.19 -4.67
N PHE A 92 -6.40 -12.91 -4.70
CA PHE A 92 -7.42 -13.71 -4.01
C PHE A 92 -8.38 -14.41 -4.96
N GLY A 93 -8.27 -14.16 -6.27
CA GLY A 93 -9.23 -14.65 -7.27
C GLY A 93 -10.49 -13.77 -7.38
N ARG A 94 -11.21 -13.93 -8.49
CA ARG A 94 -12.38 -13.10 -8.81
C ARG A 94 -13.52 -13.19 -7.79
N ALA A 95 -13.77 -14.37 -7.25
CA ALA A 95 -14.86 -14.58 -6.28
C ALA A 95 -14.67 -13.73 -5.01
N TRP A 96 -13.43 -13.65 -4.52
CA TRP A 96 -13.11 -12.88 -3.31
C TRP A 96 -13.32 -11.38 -3.49
N ALA A 97 -12.99 -10.84 -4.68
CA ALA A 97 -13.11 -9.41 -4.98
C ALA A 97 -14.56 -8.90 -4.93
N HIS A 98 -15.55 -9.78 -5.15
CA HIS A 98 -16.97 -9.42 -5.15
C HIS A 98 -17.70 -9.78 -3.84
N GLU A 99 -17.25 -10.78 -3.11
CA GLU A 99 -18.00 -11.35 -1.96
C GLU A 99 -17.60 -10.78 -0.59
N THR A 100 -16.37 -10.25 -0.46
CA THR A 100 -15.81 -9.88 0.86
C THR A 100 -16.15 -8.48 1.35
N GLY A 101 -16.86 -7.68 0.54
CA GLY A 101 -17.22 -6.31 0.90
C GLY A 101 -16.03 -5.35 1.00
N PHE A 102 -14.83 -5.77 0.56
CA PHE A 102 -13.66 -4.89 0.50
C PHE A 102 -13.89 -3.78 -0.54
N PRO A 103 -13.71 -2.49 -0.22
CA PRO A 103 -14.05 -1.39 -1.11
C PRO A 103 -12.97 -1.18 -2.19
N VAL A 104 -13.00 -2.03 -3.21
CA VAL A 104 -12.20 -1.84 -4.43
C VAL A 104 -12.65 -0.61 -5.22
N ASN A 105 -11.75 -0.06 -6.03
CA ASN A 105 -11.96 1.14 -6.85
C ASN A 105 -12.49 2.36 -6.07
N THR A 106 -12.27 2.38 -4.75
CA THR A 106 -12.72 3.43 -3.85
C THR A 106 -11.50 4.10 -3.24
N TRP A 107 -11.50 5.42 -3.17
CA TRP A 107 -10.45 6.15 -2.49
C TRP A 107 -10.64 6.08 -0.98
N LEU A 108 -9.65 5.52 -0.31
CA LEU A 108 -9.61 5.37 1.13
C LEU A 108 -8.60 6.35 1.70
N ARG A 109 -8.90 6.93 2.86
CA ARG A 109 -8.02 7.90 3.51
C ARG A 109 -6.93 7.17 4.29
N LEU A 110 -5.68 7.51 3.99
CA LEU A 110 -4.53 7.06 4.76
C LEU A 110 -4.52 7.76 6.12
N ARG A 111 -4.26 7.00 7.17
CA ARG A 111 -4.03 7.46 8.56
C ARG A 111 -2.87 6.64 9.13
N PRO A 112 -2.30 7.05 10.27
CA PRO A 112 -1.20 6.31 10.90
C PRO A 112 -1.54 4.82 11.06
N VAL A 113 -0.61 3.97 10.63
CA VAL A 113 -0.74 2.52 10.66
C VAL A 113 -0.48 2.04 12.08
N THR A 114 -1.43 1.35 12.69
CA THR A 114 -1.26 0.73 14.02
C THR A 114 -1.10 -0.78 13.88
N PHE A 115 -0.20 -1.38 14.66
CA PHE A 115 0.00 -2.83 14.68
C PHE A 115 -0.87 -3.46 15.78
N GLN A 116 -1.75 -4.40 15.41
CA GLN A 116 -2.38 -5.28 16.39
C GLN A 116 -1.62 -6.61 16.46
N LYS A 117 -1.14 -6.92 17.66
CA LYS A 117 -0.22 -8.04 17.96
C LYS A 117 -0.90 -9.42 17.89
N HIS A 118 -2.21 -9.49 17.67
CA HIS A 118 -2.97 -10.73 17.66
C HIS A 118 -3.41 -11.09 16.24
N MET A 119 -2.75 -12.10 15.68
CA MET A 119 -3.07 -12.84 14.45
C MET A 119 -3.02 -12.07 13.11
N PHE A 120 -2.04 -12.45 12.29
CA PHE A 120 -1.91 -12.18 10.85
C PHE A 120 -1.85 -10.71 10.42
N THR A 121 -0.67 -10.09 10.53
CA THR A 121 -0.17 -8.92 9.76
C THR A 121 -1.22 -8.15 8.93
N GLN A 122 -1.94 -7.20 9.56
CA GLN A 122 -2.98 -6.41 8.90
C GLN A 122 -2.55 -4.94 8.74
N PHE A 123 -2.83 -4.36 7.57
CA PHE A 123 -2.78 -2.92 7.38
C PHE A 123 -4.15 -2.32 7.66
N PHE A 124 -4.22 -1.20 8.37
CA PHE A 124 -5.47 -0.46 8.57
C PHE A 124 -5.48 0.77 7.67
N VAL A 125 -6.47 0.84 6.78
CA VAL A 125 -6.75 2.04 5.97
C VAL A 125 -8.15 2.51 6.33
N TRP A 126 -8.35 3.82 6.48
CA TRP A 126 -9.61 4.35 7.00
C TRP A 126 -10.52 4.74 5.85
N ARG A 127 -11.81 4.37 5.95
CA ARG A 127 -12.83 4.91 5.06
C ARG A 127 -12.98 6.41 5.35
N SER A 128 -13.17 7.22 4.32
CA SER A 128 -13.58 8.62 4.48
C SER A 128 -14.99 8.67 5.08
N ASP A 129 -15.02 8.80 6.40
CA ASP A 129 -16.11 9.22 7.28
C ASP A 129 -17.40 8.34 7.37
N PRO A 130 -17.93 8.07 8.59
CA PRO A 130 -17.30 8.18 9.90
C PRO A 130 -16.88 6.80 10.44
N GLY A 131 -15.57 6.62 10.64
CA GLY A 131 -15.03 5.70 11.66
C GLY A 131 -14.83 4.23 11.29
N GLU A 132 -15.09 3.80 10.05
CA GLU A 132 -14.85 2.41 9.67
C GLU A 132 -13.36 2.17 9.39
N ILE A 133 -12.78 1.27 10.20
CA ILE A 133 -11.44 0.73 10.01
C ILE A 133 -11.54 -0.38 8.97
N ILE A 134 -10.96 -0.16 7.80
CA ILE A 134 -10.87 -1.20 6.77
C ILE A 134 -9.53 -1.90 6.93
N GLN A 135 -9.59 -3.22 7.11
CA GLN A 135 -8.42 -4.08 7.06
C GLN A 135 -8.04 -4.25 5.59
N VAL A 136 -6.88 -3.72 5.22
CA VAL A 136 -6.27 -3.94 3.91
C VAL A 136 -5.35 -5.16 4.00
N PRO A 137 -5.60 -6.21 3.20
CA PRO A 137 -4.69 -7.34 3.11
C PRO A 137 -3.30 -6.90 2.67
N ILE A 138 -2.29 -7.33 3.42
CA ILE A 138 -0.87 -7.03 3.15
C ILE A 138 -0.42 -7.54 1.78
N ASP A 139 -0.99 -8.66 1.33
CA ASP A 139 -0.66 -9.31 0.07
C ASP A 139 -0.97 -8.41 -1.14
N LEU A 140 -1.95 -7.50 -1.02
CA LEU A 140 -2.28 -6.54 -2.09
C LEU A 140 -1.11 -5.61 -2.41
N PHE A 141 -0.24 -5.30 -1.44
CA PHE A 141 0.91 -4.42 -1.69
C PHE A 141 1.89 -5.00 -2.69
N SER A 142 1.93 -6.33 -2.86
CA SER A 142 2.75 -6.97 -3.91
C SER A 142 2.31 -6.55 -5.32
N ILE A 143 1.06 -6.12 -5.47
CA ILE A 143 0.39 -5.69 -6.70
C ILE A 143 0.52 -4.17 -6.91
N CYS A 144 1.72 -3.65 -6.67
CA CYS A 144 1.98 -2.21 -6.53
C CYS A 144 1.63 -1.33 -7.75
N LYS A 145 1.50 -1.89 -8.96
CA LYS A 145 1.03 -1.11 -10.13
C LYS A 145 -0.49 -0.90 -10.16
N LYS A 146 -1.24 -1.71 -9.43
CA LYS A 146 -2.71 -1.61 -9.32
C LYS A 146 -3.15 -1.02 -7.98
N ILE A 147 -2.20 -0.41 -7.27
CA ILE A 147 -2.44 0.43 -6.12
C ILE A 147 -2.09 1.84 -6.54
N GLU A 148 -3.02 2.75 -6.32
CA GLU A 148 -2.87 4.16 -6.60
C GLU A 148 -2.84 4.97 -5.32
N LEU A 149 -2.04 6.01 -5.32
CA LEU A 149 -1.82 6.92 -4.21
C LEU A 149 -2.09 8.34 -4.68
N LYS A 150 -2.63 9.16 -3.77
CA LYS A 150 -2.95 10.55 -4.07
C LYS A 150 -2.66 11.47 -2.89
N GLY A 151 -2.26 12.69 -3.23
CA GLY A 151 -2.18 13.84 -2.34
C GLY A 151 -0.82 14.01 -1.68
N PRO A 152 -0.47 15.24 -1.26
CA PRO A 152 0.58 15.47 -0.29
C PRO A 152 0.03 15.39 1.14
N VAL A 153 0.83 14.86 2.06
CA VAL A 153 0.86 15.42 3.42
C VAL A 153 1.89 16.54 3.38
N SER A 154 1.46 17.78 3.14
CA SER A 154 2.31 18.96 3.27
C SER A 154 1.73 19.87 4.35
N SER A 155 2.20 19.65 5.58
CA SER A 155 2.71 20.64 6.56
C SER A 155 2.95 19.93 7.88
#